data_AF-A0A968BYB2-F1
#
_entry.id   AF-A0A968BYB2-F1
#
_cell.length_a   1.000
_cell.length_b   1.000
_cell.length_c   1.000
_cell.angle_alpha   90.00
_cell.angle_beta   90.00
_cell.angle_gamma   90.00
#
_symmetry.space_group_name_H-M   'P 1'
#
loop_
_entity.id
_entity.type
_entity.pdbx_description
1 polymer ?
#
loop_
_entity_poly.entity_id
_entity_poly.type
_entity_poly.pdbx_seq_one_letter_code
_entity_poly.pdbx_strand_id
1 'polypeptide(L)'
;MTQYSTLRLVNAIVIGYMVGTREVIGKGGAQAIANLAGEYAGRELVRFAREQGVSLSTVEDFVAYASQEGLADQMIFEEVEGGFDVRIAQCYICPKKVGHYQFDGTACPWGGILQGALTDILGARFSCSTRLTPG
;
A
#
# COMPACT_ATOMS: atom_id res chain seq x y z
N MET A 1 -4.37 24.06 6.36
CA MET A 1 -5.38 23.79 5.31
C MET A 1 -5.13 22.37 4.83
N THR A 2 -6.10 21.47 5.00
CA THR A 2 -5.94 20.04 4.76
C THR A 2 -5.76 19.73 3.28
N GLN A 3 -4.83 18.82 3.03
CA GLN A 3 -4.16 18.38 1.80
C GLN A 3 -5.09 17.65 0.81
N TYR A 4 -6.31 18.16 0.56
CA TYR A 4 -7.31 17.49 -0.27
C TYR A 4 -7.16 17.75 -1.78
N SER A 5 -6.55 18.87 -2.18
CA SER A 5 -6.38 19.21 -3.60
C SER A 5 -5.38 18.32 -4.35
N THR A 6 -4.64 17.46 -3.64
CA THR A 6 -3.70 16.48 -4.21
C THR A 6 -4.24 15.04 -4.24
N LEU A 7 -5.44 14.79 -3.69
CA LEU A 7 -6.00 13.44 -3.63
C LEU A 7 -6.59 13.02 -4.97
N ARG A 8 -6.06 11.95 -5.53
CA ARG A 8 -6.56 11.34 -6.78
C ARG A 8 -7.78 10.46 -6.50
N LEU A 9 -8.63 10.28 -7.52
CA LEU A 9 -9.82 9.43 -7.44
C LEU A 9 -9.50 8.02 -6.90
N VAL A 10 -8.40 7.43 -7.36
CA VAL A 10 -7.95 6.09 -6.92
C VAL A 10 -7.72 6.04 -5.40
N ASN A 11 -7.26 7.13 -4.80
CA ASN A 11 -6.99 7.17 -3.36
C ASN A 11 -8.28 7.05 -2.55
N ALA A 12 -9.34 7.77 -2.97
CA ALA A 12 -10.66 7.68 -2.35
C ALA A 12 -11.28 6.28 -2.50
N ILE A 13 -11.11 5.65 -3.67
CA ILE A 13 -11.58 4.28 -3.92
C ILE A 13 -10.90 3.29 -2.99
N VAL A 14 -9.56 3.33 -2.89
CA VAL A 14 -8.79 2.42 -2.02
C VAL A 14 -9.18 2.62 -0.56
N ILE A 15 -9.29 3.87 -0.10
CA ILE A 15 -9.72 4.20 1.26
C ILE A 15 -11.11 3.61 1.53
N GLY A 16 -12.09 3.89 0.68
CA GLY A 16 -13.46 3.41 0.85
C GLY A 16 -13.55 1.89 0.87
N TYR A 17 -12.80 1.21 0.01
CA TYR A 17 -12.76 -0.25 -0.04
C TYR A 17 -12.18 -0.86 1.24
N MET A 18 -11.12 -0.26 1.80
CA MET A 18 -10.53 -0.71 3.06
C MET A 18 -11.45 -0.45 4.25
N VAL A 19 -12.18 0.66 4.26
CA VAL A 19 -13.20 0.95 5.28
C VAL A 19 -14.35 -0.06 5.19
N GLY A 20 -14.89 -0.30 3.99
CA GLY A 20 -15.96 -1.28 3.79
C GLY A 20 -15.53 -2.70 4.18
N THR A 21 -14.31 -3.10 3.82
CA THR A 21 -13.72 -4.37 4.26
C THR A 21 -13.70 -4.47 5.78
N ARG A 22 -13.35 -3.37 6.46
CA ARG A 22 -13.31 -3.31 7.90
C ARG A 22 -14.71 -3.42 8.54
N GLU A 23 -15.71 -2.77 7.97
CA GLU A 23 -17.10 -2.85 8.46
C GLU A 23 -17.66 -4.27 8.35
N VAL A 24 -17.32 -5.00 7.28
CA VAL A 24 -17.83 -6.36 7.06
C VAL A 24 -17.13 -7.39 7.95
N ILE A 25 -15.81 -7.30 8.08
CA ILE A 25 -14.99 -8.38 8.68
C ILE A 25 -14.62 -8.09 10.15
N GLY A 26 -14.65 -6.82 10.57
CA GLY A 26 -14.27 -6.42 11.93
C GLY A 26 -12.77 -6.51 12.23
N LYS A 27 -12.42 -6.48 13.53
CA LYS A 27 -11.05 -6.22 14.01
C LYS A 27 -10.01 -7.26 13.69
N GLY A 28 -10.37 -8.54 13.80
CA GLY A 28 -9.42 -9.64 13.67
C GLY A 28 -9.07 -9.99 12.23
N GLY A 29 -9.99 -9.77 11.28
CA GLY A 29 -9.80 -10.24 9.89
C GLY A 29 -9.50 -9.13 8.87
N ALA A 30 -9.80 -7.86 9.15
CA ALA A 30 -9.65 -6.80 8.15
C ALA A 30 -8.21 -6.65 7.62
N GLN A 31 -7.19 -6.77 8.47
CA GLN A 31 -5.80 -6.72 8.01
C GLN A 31 -5.39 -7.95 7.20
N ALA A 32 -5.90 -9.14 7.55
CA ALA A 32 -5.63 -10.35 6.78
C ALA A 32 -6.21 -10.25 5.36
N ILE A 33 -7.43 -9.70 5.24
CA ILE A 33 -8.04 -9.41 3.94
C ILE A 33 -7.28 -8.30 3.21
N ALA A 34 -6.88 -7.24 3.90
CA ALA A 34 -6.08 -6.16 3.29
C ALA A 34 -4.74 -6.66 2.76
N ASN A 35 -4.08 -7.61 3.44
CA ASN A 35 -2.85 -8.24 2.98
C ASN A 35 -3.12 -9.11 1.74
N LEU A 36 -4.13 -9.98 1.78
CA LEU A 36 -4.46 -10.86 0.66
C LEU A 36 -4.90 -10.07 -0.58
N ALA A 37 -5.89 -9.18 -0.44
CA ALA A 37 -6.39 -8.37 -1.55
C ALA A 37 -5.32 -7.37 -2.04
N GLY A 38 -4.55 -6.80 -1.11
CA GLY A 38 -3.43 -5.93 -1.42
C GLY A 38 -2.36 -6.64 -2.24
N GLU A 39 -2.08 -7.92 -2.00
CA GLU A 39 -1.12 -8.70 -2.81
C GLU A 39 -1.52 -8.74 -4.28
N TYR A 40 -2.79 -9.01 -4.58
CA TYR A 40 -3.29 -8.95 -5.96
C TYR A 40 -3.24 -7.54 -6.53
N ALA A 41 -3.59 -6.52 -5.72
CA ALA A 41 -3.50 -5.13 -6.15
C ALA A 41 -2.06 -4.72 -6.49
N GLY A 42 -1.06 -5.19 -5.73
CA GLY A 42 0.36 -4.94 -5.99
C GLY A 42 0.82 -5.56 -7.30
N ARG A 43 0.42 -6.81 -7.59
CA ARG A 43 0.72 -7.47 -8.87
C ARG A 43 0.06 -6.76 -10.05
N GLU A 44 -1.20 -6.39 -9.90
CA GLU A 44 -1.93 -5.68 -10.96
C GLU A 44 -1.35 -4.28 -11.20
N LEU A 45 -0.88 -3.59 -10.15
CA LEU A 45 -0.16 -2.32 -10.30
C LEU A 45 1.10 -2.49 -11.16
N VAL A 46 1.91 -3.52 -10.90
CA VAL A 46 3.14 -3.76 -11.69
C VAL A 46 2.79 -4.14 -13.13
N ARG A 47 1.78 -4.99 -13.32
CA ARG A 47 1.28 -5.35 -14.65
C ARG A 47 0.79 -4.13 -15.41
N PHE A 48 -0.05 -3.30 -14.79
CA PHE A 48 -0.59 -2.08 -15.40
C PHE A 48 0.53 -1.11 -15.80
N ALA A 49 1.53 -0.91 -14.94
CA ALA A 49 2.70 -0.08 -15.25
C ALA A 49 3.43 -0.59 -16.51
N ARG A 50 3.67 -1.89 -16.59
CA ARG A 50 4.33 -2.53 -17.75
C ARG A 50 3.50 -2.40 -19.03
N GLU A 51 2.18 -2.55 -18.94
CA GLU A 51 1.26 -2.36 -20.09
C GLU A 51 1.27 -0.90 -20.58
N GLN A 52 1.60 0.07 -19.72
CA GLN A 52 1.80 1.48 -20.09
C GLN A 52 3.24 1.80 -20.55
N GLY A 53 4.11 0.79 -20.69
CA GLY A 53 5.50 0.97 -21.09
C GLY A 53 6.43 1.45 -19.96
N VAL A 54 5.96 1.43 -18.71
CA VAL A 54 6.78 1.75 -17.53
C VAL A 54 7.46 0.48 -17.05
N SER A 55 8.80 0.46 -17.07
CA SER A 55 9.59 -0.67 -16.55
C SER A 55 9.73 -0.53 -15.03
N LEU A 56 9.23 -1.53 -14.29
CA LEU A 56 9.47 -1.67 -12.85
C LEU A 56 10.37 -2.89 -12.63
N SER A 57 11.67 -2.63 -12.48
CA SER A 57 12.70 -3.67 -12.37
C SER A 57 13.44 -3.64 -11.02
N THR A 58 13.32 -2.53 -10.31
CA THR A 58 13.96 -2.31 -9.01
C THR A 58 12.94 -1.82 -7.97
N VAL A 59 13.33 -1.84 -6.69
CA VAL A 59 12.52 -1.26 -5.61
C VAL A 59 12.37 0.25 -5.83
N GLU A 60 13.44 0.90 -6.27
CA GLU A 60 13.49 2.33 -6.57
C GLU A 60 12.51 2.72 -7.67
N ASP A 61 12.41 1.92 -8.74
CA ASP A 61 11.41 2.14 -9.81
C ASP A 61 10.00 2.10 -9.24
N PHE A 62 9.71 1.13 -8.37
CA PHE A 62 8.42 1.04 -7.71
C PHE A 62 8.13 2.23 -6.80
N VAL A 63 9.12 2.69 -6.02
CA VAL A 63 8.95 3.89 -5.18
C VAL A 63 8.65 5.12 -6.01
N ALA A 64 9.41 5.33 -7.08
CA ALA A 64 9.20 6.44 -8.00
C ALA A 64 7.80 6.38 -8.63
N TYR A 65 7.38 5.19 -9.09
CA TYR A 65 6.07 4.99 -9.71
C TYR A 65 4.93 5.20 -8.72
N ALA A 66 5.03 4.69 -7.49
CA ALA A 66 4.01 4.88 -6.46
C ALA A 66 3.84 6.36 -6.06
N SER A 67 4.93 7.14 -6.05
CA SER A 67 4.87 8.60 -5.83
C SER A 67 4.28 9.31 -7.05
N GLN A 68 4.73 8.97 -8.25
CA GLN A 68 4.16 9.51 -9.49
C GLN A 68 2.65 9.27 -9.58
N GLU A 69 2.18 8.10 -9.18
CA GLU A 69 0.76 7.74 -9.18
C GLU A 69 -0.01 8.30 -7.97
N GLY A 70 0.65 9.04 -7.08
CA GLY A 70 0.02 9.71 -5.96
C GLY A 70 -0.50 8.76 -4.90
N LEU A 71 0.14 7.60 -4.71
CA LEU A 71 -0.21 6.61 -3.68
C LEU A 71 0.53 6.89 -2.36
N ALA A 72 1.82 7.24 -2.44
CA ALA A 72 2.65 7.69 -1.32
C ALA A 72 3.88 8.45 -1.82
N ASP A 73 4.29 9.52 -1.12
CA ASP A 73 5.45 10.33 -1.54
C ASP A 73 6.77 9.98 -0.86
N GLN A 74 6.74 9.29 0.30
CA GLN A 74 7.95 8.95 1.03
C GLN A 74 7.91 7.49 1.45
N MET A 75 8.55 6.62 0.68
CA MET A 75 8.80 5.24 1.07
C MET A 75 10.29 5.01 1.20
N ILE A 76 10.71 4.54 2.38
CA ILE A 76 12.10 4.27 2.70
C ILE A 76 12.21 2.77 2.94
N PHE A 77 13.07 2.13 2.16
CA PHE A 77 13.39 0.71 2.25
C PHE A 77 14.77 0.58 2.89
N GLU A 78 14.84 -0.17 3.97
CA GLU A 78 16.08 -0.55 4.63
C GLU A 78 16.22 -2.07 4.48
N GLU A 79 17.28 -2.52 3.80
CA GLU A 79 17.60 -3.94 3.72
C GLU A 79 17.97 -4.46 5.11
N VAL A 80 17.35 -5.56 5.48
CA VAL A 80 17.62 -6.29 6.73
C VAL A 80 17.85 -7.76 6.41
N GLU A 81 18.34 -8.53 7.38
CA GLU A 81 18.54 -9.97 7.18
C GLU A 81 17.23 -10.65 6.75
N GLY A 82 17.21 -11.15 5.51
CA GLY A 82 16.07 -11.88 4.95
C GLY A 82 14.90 -11.02 4.42
N GLY A 83 15.04 -9.69 4.31
CA GLY A 83 13.97 -8.87 3.74
C GLY A 83 14.21 -7.35 3.81
N PHE A 84 13.12 -6.61 3.94
CA PHE A 84 13.12 -5.15 4.02
C PHE A 84 12.33 -4.68 5.25
N ASP A 85 12.88 -3.71 5.97
CA ASP A 85 12.06 -2.82 6.78
C ASP A 85 11.59 -1.65 5.90
N VAL A 86 10.30 -1.36 5.92
CA VAL A 86 9.69 -0.38 5.02
C VAL A 86 8.94 0.66 5.82
N ARG A 87 9.42 1.90 5.75
CA ARG A 87 8.77 3.05 6.35
C ARG A 87 8.07 3.88 5.29
N ILE A 88 6.75 4.00 5.43
CA ILE A 88 5.91 4.83 4.56
C ILE A 88 5.49 6.09 5.31
N ALA A 89 6.05 7.22 4.90
CA ALA A 89 5.60 8.57 5.26
C ALA A 89 4.78 9.17 4.09
N GLN A 90 3.90 10.12 4.41
CA GLN A 90 3.04 10.78 3.41
C GLN A 90 2.23 9.79 2.54
N CYS A 91 1.56 8.85 3.21
CA CYS A 91 0.66 7.89 2.57
C CYS A 91 -0.66 8.56 2.19
N TYR A 92 -1.06 8.45 0.92
CA TYR A 92 -2.31 9.05 0.41
C TYR A 92 -3.50 8.10 0.37
N ILE A 93 -3.29 6.82 0.63
CA ILE A 93 -4.33 5.79 0.67
C ILE A 93 -4.64 5.31 2.10
N CYS A 94 -4.22 6.06 3.12
CA CYS A 94 -4.41 5.70 4.52
C CYS A 94 -5.85 5.99 4.97
N PRO A 95 -6.67 4.99 5.34
CA PRO A 95 -8.04 5.23 5.77
C PRO A 95 -8.14 6.13 7.01
N LYS A 96 -7.20 5.99 7.95
CA LYS A 96 -7.18 6.76 9.19
C LYS A 96 -6.66 8.19 8.99
N LYS A 97 -5.50 8.36 8.35
CA LYS A 97 -4.85 9.67 8.22
C LYS A 97 -5.50 10.56 7.16
N VAL A 98 -5.88 9.96 6.02
CA VAL A 98 -6.39 10.69 4.85
C VAL A 98 -7.91 10.62 4.78
N GLY A 99 -8.47 9.42 5.02
CA GLY A 99 -9.92 9.24 5.07
C GLY A 99 -10.57 9.72 6.36
N HIS A 100 -9.79 10.03 7.40
CA HIS A 100 -10.24 10.44 8.73
C HIS A 100 -11.17 9.44 9.45
N TYR A 101 -11.17 8.17 9.01
CA TYR A 101 -11.95 7.12 9.65
C TYR A 101 -11.33 6.69 10.98
N GLN A 102 -12.17 6.52 11.99
CA GLN A 102 -11.78 6.02 13.30
C GLN A 102 -12.29 4.59 13.46
N PHE A 103 -11.39 3.62 13.54
CA PHE A 103 -11.73 2.25 13.90
C PHE A 103 -10.61 1.60 14.69
N ASP A 104 -10.99 0.68 15.57
CA ASP A 104 -10.08 -0.07 16.42
C ASP A 104 -9.32 -1.12 15.60
N GLY A 105 -8.10 -0.84 15.16
CA GLY A 105 -7.22 -1.78 14.45
C GLY A 105 -6.68 -1.23 13.15
N THR A 106 -6.33 -2.11 12.20
CA THR A 106 -5.69 -1.74 10.93
C THR A 106 -6.36 -2.44 9.74
N ALA A 107 -6.48 -1.72 8.63
CA ALA A 107 -6.85 -2.21 7.30
C ALA A 107 -5.94 -1.54 6.27
N CYS A 108 -4.63 -1.52 6.56
CA CYS A 108 -3.65 -0.87 5.70
C CYS A 108 -3.38 -1.76 4.48
N PRO A 109 -3.58 -1.27 3.25
CA PRO A 109 -3.38 -2.09 2.05
C PRO A 109 -1.90 -2.26 1.68
N TRP A 110 -1.01 -1.40 2.18
CA TRP A 110 0.40 -1.38 1.78
C TRP A 110 1.16 -2.68 2.05
N GLY A 111 0.86 -3.40 3.13
CA GLY A 111 1.52 -4.68 3.41
C GLY A 111 1.32 -5.66 2.25
N GLY A 112 0.07 -5.83 1.80
CA GLY A 112 -0.26 -6.62 0.64
C GLY A 112 0.31 -6.04 -0.65
N ILE A 113 0.11 -4.75 -0.92
CA ILE A 113 0.58 -4.10 -2.16
C ILE A 113 2.09 -4.31 -2.36
N LEU A 114 2.88 -4.07 -1.32
CA LEU A 114 4.32 -4.28 -1.35
C LEU A 114 4.67 -5.75 -1.58
N GLN A 115 4.02 -6.67 -0.86
CA GLN A 115 4.24 -8.10 -1.06
C GLN A 115 4.01 -8.52 -2.52
N GLY A 116 2.90 -8.08 -3.12
CA GLY A 116 2.56 -8.38 -4.50
C GLY A 116 3.54 -7.79 -5.51
N ALA A 117 3.83 -6.49 -5.37
CA ALA A 117 4.72 -5.78 -6.28
C ALA A 117 6.15 -6.30 -6.20
N LEU A 118 6.72 -6.43 -4.99
CA LEU A 118 8.10 -6.88 -4.80
C LEU A 118 8.29 -8.34 -5.21
N THR A 119 7.27 -9.19 -5.05
CA THR A 119 7.34 -10.57 -5.56
C THR A 119 7.51 -10.61 -7.08
N ASP A 120 6.80 -9.73 -7.79
CA ASP A 120 6.85 -9.66 -9.25
C ASP A 120 8.09 -8.92 -9.78
N ILE A 121 8.63 -7.97 -9.01
CA ILE A 121 9.83 -7.21 -9.37
C ILE A 121 11.11 -8.02 -9.09
N LEU A 122 11.21 -8.61 -7.90
CA LEU A 122 12.44 -9.26 -7.42
C LEU A 122 12.46 -10.77 -7.66
N GLY A 123 11.33 -11.37 -8.10
CA GLY A 123 11.22 -12.81 -8.31
C GLY A 123 11.34 -13.66 -7.04
N ALA A 124 11.21 -13.04 -5.86
CA ALA A 124 11.31 -13.67 -4.55
C ALA A 124 9.95 -13.66 -3.83
N ARG A 125 9.71 -14.62 -2.95
CA ARG A 125 8.47 -14.65 -2.15
C ARG A 125 8.64 -13.84 -0.88
N PHE A 126 7.72 -12.90 -0.66
CA PHE A 126 7.67 -12.10 0.56
C PHE A 126 6.46 -12.47 1.41
N SER A 127 6.59 -12.24 2.71
CA SER A 127 5.45 -12.14 3.63
C SER A 127 5.56 -10.81 4.35
N CYS A 128 4.44 -10.21 4.72
CA CYS A 128 4.43 -8.92 5.39
C CYS A 128 3.85 -9.04 6.81
N SER A 129 4.47 -8.29 7.73
CA SER A 129 3.87 -8.02 9.04
C SER A 129 3.79 -6.50 9.21
N THR A 130 2.59 -5.94 9.01
CA THR A 130 2.41 -4.50 9.09
C THR A 130 2.30 -4.08 10.55
N ARG A 131 3.27 -3.32 11.04
CA ARG A 131 3.16 -2.59 12.31
C ARG A 131 2.77 -1.15 12.01
N LEU A 132 1.56 -0.77 12.39
CA LEU A 132 1.15 0.63 12.34
C LEU A 132 1.47 1.29 13.68
N THR A 133 2.41 2.22 13.66
CA THR A 133 2.54 3.20 14.74
C THR A 133 1.44 4.25 14.57
N PRO A 134 0.60 4.50 15.59
CA PRO A 134 -0.25 5.68 15.60
C PRO A 134 0.64 6.91 15.47
N GLY A 135 0.32 7.76 14.50
CA GLY A 135 0.91 9.07 14.31
C GLY A 135 -0.16 10.02 13.83
#